data_AF-A0AAP0EEF0-F1
#
_entry.id   AF-A0AAP0EEF0-F1
#
_cell.length_a   1.000
_cell.length_b   1.000
_cell.length_c   1.000
_cell.angle_alpha   90.00
_cell.angle_beta   90.00
_cell.angle_gamma   90.00
#
_symmetry.space_group_name_H-M   'P 1'
#
loop_
_entity.id
_entity.type
_entity.pdbx_description
1 polymer ?
#
loop_
_entity_poly.entity_id
_entity_poly.type
_entity_poly.pdbx_seq_one_letter_code
_entity_poly.pdbx_strand_id
1 'polypeptide(L)'
;MASTVKSILMIISLVLAIVFAASPVSEARLTFPSILMTSFGTDTTEIDCDGIACCDTTICLESCPPKCSCKDIREKCHAACKNCSCTKSIPPQCQCMDVTNYRYARCPIPK
;
A
#
# COMPACT_ATOMS: atom_id res chain seq x y z
N MET A 1 -21.99 -2.36 -64.31
CA MET A 1 -22.33 -2.65 -62.89
C MET A 1 -21.37 -3.63 -62.22
N ALA A 2 -20.80 -4.62 -62.90
CA ALA A 2 -19.84 -5.58 -62.32
C ALA A 2 -18.43 -4.99 -61.99
N SER A 3 -17.97 -3.98 -62.75
CA SER A 3 -16.65 -3.37 -62.53
C SER A 3 -16.60 -2.46 -61.31
N THR A 4 -17.69 -1.73 -61.03
CA THR A 4 -17.80 -0.85 -59.85
C THR A 4 -17.89 -1.65 -58.57
N VAL A 5 -18.64 -2.77 -58.54
CA VAL A 5 -18.68 -3.66 -57.36
C VAL A 5 -17.33 -4.33 -57.08
N LYS A 6 -16.53 -4.66 -58.10
CA LYS A 6 -15.18 -5.22 -57.89
C LYS A 6 -14.23 -4.18 -57.31
N SER A 7 -14.29 -2.93 -57.77
CA SER A 7 -13.53 -1.82 -57.19
C SER A 7 -13.97 -1.49 -55.76
N ILE A 8 -15.28 -1.49 -55.49
CA ILE A 8 -15.82 -1.29 -54.13
C ILE A 8 -15.36 -2.42 -53.19
N LEU A 9 -15.37 -3.66 -53.65
CA LEU A 9 -14.92 -4.82 -52.85
C LEU A 9 -13.43 -4.70 -52.48
N MET A 10 -12.58 -4.25 -53.42
CA MET A 10 -11.16 -4.01 -53.14
C MET A 10 -10.93 -2.90 -52.11
N ILE A 11 -11.68 -1.80 -52.21
CA ILE A 11 -11.57 -0.68 -51.26
C ILE A 11 -11.98 -1.13 -49.86
N ILE A 12 -13.07 -1.91 -49.72
CA ILE A 12 -13.52 -2.46 -48.44
C ILE A 12 -12.45 -3.39 -47.83
N SER A 13 -11.85 -4.28 -48.62
CA SER A 13 -10.76 -5.14 -48.16
C SER A 13 -9.54 -4.34 -47.70
N LEU A 14 -9.19 -3.26 -48.40
CA LEU A 14 -8.08 -2.39 -48.03
C LEU A 14 -8.36 -1.64 -46.71
N VAL A 15 -9.57 -1.11 -46.54
CA VAL A 15 -9.95 -0.38 -45.32
C VAL A 15 -10.00 -1.32 -44.11
N LEU A 16 -10.51 -2.55 -44.27
CA LEU A 16 -10.52 -3.57 -43.20
C LEU A 16 -9.10 -3.95 -42.75
N ALA A 17 -8.14 -4.04 -43.68
CA ALA A 17 -6.75 -4.31 -43.36
C ALA A 17 -6.09 -3.17 -42.56
N ILE A 18 -6.42 -1.91 -42.88
CA ILE A 18 -5.89 -0.72 -42.18
C ILE A 18 -6.43 -0.64 -40.74
N VAL A 19 -7.71 -0.96 -40.52
CA VAL A 19 -8.32 -0.97 -39.18
C VAL A 19 -7.71 -2.07 -38.30
N PHE A 20 -7.39 -3.24 -38.87
CA PHE A 20 -6.72 -4.33 -38.16
C PHE A 20 -5.26 -4.01 -37.76
N ALA A 21 -4.60 -3.09 -38.47
CA ALA A 21 -3.23 -2.68 -38.14
C ALA A 21 -3.16 -1.60 -37.04
N ALA A 22 -4.30 -1.01 -36.66
CA ALA A 22 -4.38 0.08 -35.68
C ALA A 22 -4.84 -0.36 -34.28
N SER A 23 -5.09 -1.66 -34.05
CA SER A 23 -5.27 -2.15 -32.68
C SER A 23 -3.91 -2.09 -31.96
N PRO A 24 -3.80 -1.42 -30.80
CA PRO A 24 -2.64 -1.65 -29.95
C PRO A 24 -2.65 -3.14 -29.60
N VAL A 25 -1.64 -3.88 -30.07
CA VAL A 25 -1.29 -5.14 -29.45
C VAL A 25 -0.83 -4.76 -28.05
N SER A 26 -1.77 -4.72 -27.11
CA SER A 26 -1.43 -4.87 -25.71
C SER A 26 -0.84 -6.25 -25.61
N GLU A 27 0.47 -6.31 -25.79
CA GLU A 27 1.28 -7.42 -25.38
C GLU A 27 0.93 -7.68 -23.92
N ALA A 28 0.05 -8.65 -23.67
CA ALA A 28 0.04 -9.35 -22.42
C ALA A 28 1.35 -10.14 -22.35
N ARG A 29 2.46 -9.43 -22.17
CA ARG A 29 3.71 -10.01 -21.66
C ARG A 29 3.42 -10.32 -20.20
N LEU A 30 2.76 -11.45 -19.97
CA LEU A 30 2.94 -12.21 -18.74
C LEU A 30 4.36 -12.78 -18.79
N THR A 31 5.34 -11.91 -18.60
CA THR A 31 6.66 -12.33 -18.16
C THR A 31 6.46 -12.76 -16.73
N PHE A 32 6.21 -14.05 -16.53
CA PHE A 32 6.59 -14.72 -15.30
C PHE A 32 8.12 -14.81 -15.28
N PRO A 33 8.82 -14.08 -14.41
CA PRO A 33 9.88 -14.69 -13.65
C PRO A 33 9.23 -15.25 -12.39
N SER A 34 9.08 -16.57 -12.37
CA SER A 34 9.01 -17.28 -11.10
C SER A 34 10.19 -16.83 -10.23
N ILE A 35 9.92 -16.60 -8.94
CA ILE A 35 10.90 -16.36 -7.86
C ILE A 35 11.33 -14.89 -7.71
N LEU A 36 10.57 -14.11 -6.94
CA LEU A 36 11.01 -13.55 -5.65
C LEU A 36 9.83 -12.80 -5.01
N MET A 37 9.29 -13.32 -3.89
CA MET A 37 8.57 -12.47 -2.94
C MET A 37 9.61 -11.53 -2.33
N THR A 38 9.88 -10.42 -2.99
CA THR A 38 10.48 -9.26 -2.36
C THR A 38 9.44 -8.16 -2.39
N SER A 39 8.76 -8.02 -1.26
CA SER A 39 8.23 -6.74 -0.84
C SER A 39 9.40 -5.76 -0.70
N PHE A 40 9.94 -5.27 -1.81
CA PHE A 40 10.74 -4.05 -1.83
C PHE A 40 9.75 -2.91 -2.05
N GLY A 41 9.17 -2.45 -0.94
CA GLY A 41 8.66 -1.10 -0.86
C GLY A 41 9.84 -0.15 -0.93
N THR A 42 10.32 0.13 -2.13
CA THR A 42 11.16 1.30 -2.41
C THR A 42 10.24 2.44 -2.76
N ASP A 43 9.62 3.00 -1.74
CA ASP A 43 9.30 4.42 -1.74
C ASP A 43 9.84 4.93 -0.41
N THR A 44 11.12 5.31 -0.40
CA THR A 44 11.67 6.12 0.69
C THR A 44 11.15 7.54 0.51
N THR A 45 9.84 7.70 0.66
CA THR A 45 9.34 8.94 1.24
C THR A 45 10.00 9.02 2.60
N GLU A 46 10.70 10.11 2.89
CA GLU A 46 11.02 10.48 4.25
C GLU A 46 9.69 10.58 5.00
N ILE A 47 9.29 9.46 5.60
CA ILE A 47 8.15 9.41 6.50
C ILE A 47 8.65 10.15 7.72
N ASP A 48 8.30 11.42 7.80
CA ASP A 48 8.44 12.19 9.02
C ASP A 48 7.64 11.44 10.10
N CYS A 49 8.39 10.77 10.98
CA CYS A 49 7.85 9.89 12.02
C CYS A 49 7.06 10.65 13.09
N ASP A 50 7.00 11.98 13.01
CA ASP A 50 6.37 12.83 14.01
C ASP A 50 4.83 12.67 14.05
N GLY A 51 4.21 12.02 13.05
CA GLY A 51 2.75 11.93 12.93
C GLY A 51 2.13 10.53 12.83
N ILE A 52 2.88 9.47 12.52
CA ILE A 52 2.28 8.15 12.26
C ILE A 52 2.03 7.38 13.57
N ALA A 53 0.78 7.00 13.81
CA ALA A 53 0.41 6.12 14.90
C ALA A 53 0.87 4.68 14.59
N CYS A 54 1.92 4.25 15.29
CA CYS A 54 2.50 2.92 15.17
C CYS A 54 2.77 2.30 16.55
N CYS A 55 2.89 0.98 16.61
CA CYS A 55 3.26 0.24 17.83
C CYS A 55 3.96 -1.08 17.48
N ASP A 56 5.14 -1.32 18.06
CA ASP A 56 5.91 -2.55 17.87
C ASP A 56 5.41 -3.68 18.79
N THR A 57 5.09 -3.32 20.03
CA THR A 57 4.66 -4.25 21.08
C THR A 57 3.19 -4.02 21.43
N THR A 58 2.30 -4.80 20.83
CA THR A 58 0.86 -4.75 21.15
C THR A 58 0.43 -5.98 21.93
N ILE A 59 -0.30 -5.77 23.02
CA ILE A 59 -0.96 -6.84 23.79
C ILE A 59 -2.47 -6.71 23.58
N CYS A 60 -3.10 -7.80 23.14
CA CYS A 60 -4.54 -7.88 22.97
C CYS A 60 -5.14 -8.97 23.85
N LEU A 61 -6.31 -8.68 24.43
CA LEU A 61 -7.15 -9.69 25.05
C LEU A 61 -7.92 -10.45 23.96
N GLU A 62 -8.03 -11.77 24.10
CA GLU A 62 -8.86 -12.62 23.25
C GLU A 62 -10.34 -12.41 23.60
N SER A 63 -10.92 -11.35 23.04
CA SER A 63 -12.34 -10.99 23.17
C SER A 63 -12.92 -10.58 21.81
N CYS A 64 -14.25 -10.49 21.70
CA CYS A 64 -14.94 -9.98 20.51
C CYS A 64 -15.77 -8.74 20.89
N PRO A 65 -15.38 -7.51 20.47
CA PRO A 65 -14.15 -7.18 19.74
C PRO A 65 -12.89 -7.33 20.62
N PRO A 66 -11.70 -7.52 20.00
CA PRO A 66 -10.46 -7.65 20.76
C PRO A 66 -10.14 -6.32 21.44
N LYS A 67 -9.59 -6.35 22.65
CA LYS A 67 -9.13 -5.14 23.34
C LYS A 67 -7.61 -5.11 23.31
N CYS A 68 -7.04 -4.23 22.51
CA CYS A 68 -5.60 -4.11 22.27
C CYS A 68 -5.02 -2.84 22.91
N SER A 69 -3.85 -2.98 23.54
CA SER A 69 -3.09 -1.86 24.11
C SER A 69 -1.65 -1.88 23.61
N CYS A 70 -1.10 -0.71 23.34
CA CYS A 70 0.31 -0.57 22.97
C CYS A 70 1.17 -0.58 24.24
N LYS A 71 2.31 -1.28 24.17
CA LYS A 71 3.27 -1.38 25.29
C LYS A 71 4.62 -0.76 24.99
N ASP A 72 4.78 -0.14 23.83
CA ASP A 72 5.97 0.63 23.50
C ASP A 72 6.21 1.73 24.52
N ILE A 73 7.49 1.86 24.90
CA ILE A 73 7.99 2.95 25.73
C ILE A 73 8.86 3.82 24.83
N ARG A 74 8.49 5.08 24.67
CA ARG A 74 9.19 6.07 23.83
C ARG A 74 9.37 7.37 24.61
N GLU A 75 10.17 8.30 24.11
CA GLU A 75 10.29 9.63 24.73
C GLU A 75 9.02 10.48 24.61
N LYS A 76 8.19 10.18 23.60
CA LYS A 76 6.91 10.85 23.33
C LYS A 76 5.87 9.84 22.86
N CYS A 77 4.60 10.08 23.15
CA CYS A 77 3.50 9.32 22.56
C CYS A 77 3.19 9.79 21.13
N HIS A 78 2.63 8.90 20.32
CA HIS A 78 2.16 9.24 18.97
C HIS A 78 0.93 10.17 19.02
N ALA A 79 0.71 10.97 17.98
CA ALA A 79 -0.35 11.98 17.93
C ALA A 79 -1.78 11.40 18.14
N ALA A 80 -2.01 10.16 17.72
CA ALA A 80 -3.31 9.50 17.92
C ALA A 80 -3.58 9.03 19.36
N CYS A 81 -2.59 9.09 20.26
CA CYS A 81 -2.73 8.62 21.64
C CYS A 81 -3.46 9.67 22.47
N LYS A 82 -4.64 9.34 22.97
CA LYS A 82 -5.44 10.23 23.82
C LYS A 82 -4.93 10.26 25.26
N ASN A 83 -4.51 9.10 25.78
CA ASN A 83 -4.04 8.97 27.14
C ASN A 83 -2.55 8.57 27.17
N CYS A 84 -1.67 9.56 27.25
CA CYS A 84 -0.23 9.36 27.33
C CYS A 84 0.24 9.45 28.79
N SER A 85 0.92 8.42 29.28
CA SER A 85 1.51 8.41 30.62
C SER A 85 3.03 8.41 30.53
N CYS A 86 3.70 9.34 31.22
CA CYS A 86 5.15 9.47 31.20
C CYS A 86 5.75 9.44 32.60
N THR A 87 6.92 8.83 32.74
CA THR A 87 7.76 8.95 33.94
C THR A 87 8.35 10.35 34.06
N LYS A 88 8.72 10.77 35.28
CA LYS A 88 9.43 12.03 35.54
C LYS A 88 10.96 11.88 35.41
N SER A 89 11.44 10.95 34.58
CA SER A 89 12.88 10.75 34.33
C SER A 89 13.39 11.64 33.20
N ILE A 90 14.71 11.72 33.05
CA ILE A 90 15.38 12.40 31.92
C ILE A 90 16.30 11.36 31.26
N PRO A 91 16.00 10.87 30.03
CA PRO A 91 14.82 11.20 29.22
C PRO A 91 13.50 10.65 29.82
N PRO A 92 12.35 11.25 29.48
CA PRO A 92 11.05 10.75 29.91
C PRO A 92 10.76 9.41 29.22
N GLN A 93 10.14 8.50 29.96
CA GLN A 93 9.65 7.23 29.40
C GLN A 93 8.13 7.30 29.34
N CYS A 94 7.60 7.47 28.14
CA CYS A 94 6.18 7.62 27.86
C CYS A 94 5.59 6.35 27.24
N GLN A 95 4.39 6.00 27.67
CA GLN A 95 3.62 4.86 27.17
C GLN A 95 2.17 5.30 26.89
N CYS A 96 1.64 4.85 25.74
CA CYS A 96 0.25 5.10 25.40
C CYS A 96 -0.68 4.12 26.14
N MET A 97 -1.64 4.66 26.88
CA MET A 97 -2.60 3.90 27.71
C MET A 97 -3.93 3.65 27.00
N ASP A 98 -4.04 4.03 25.73
CA ASP A 98 -5.25 3.80 24.96
C ASP A 98 -5.53 2.31 24.74
N VAL A 99 -6.82 1.97 24.78
CA VAL A 99 -7.31 0.65 24.41
C VAL A 99 -8.10 0.78 23.12
N THR A 100 -7.68 0.04 22.10
CA THR A 100 -8.28 0.04 20.76
C THR A 100 -8.81 -1.34 20.42
N ASN A 101 -9.73 -1.40 19.46
CA ASN A 101 -10.28 -2.67 18.97
C ASN A 101 -9.51 -3.24 17.77
N TYR A 102 -8.34 -2.67 17.47
CA TYR A 102 -7.48 -3.02 16.34
C TYR A 102 -6.02 -3.00 16.78
N ARG A 103 -5.12 -3.52 15.93
CA ARG A 103 -3.67 -3.42 16.15
C ARG A 103 -3.09 -2.30 15.30
N TYR A 104 -2.16 -1.54 15.86
CA TYR A 104 -1.38 -0.57 15.09
C TYR A 104 -0.38 -1.29 14.18
N ALA A 105 0.03 -0.60 13.12
CA ALA A 105 1.16 -1.05 12.30
C ALA A 105 2.46 -0.96 13.11
N ARG A 106 3.46 -1.77 12.74
CA ARG A 106 4.81 -1.65 13.33
C ARG A 106 5.42 -0.31 13.03
N CYS A 107 6.27 0.16 13.94
CA CYS A 107 6.94 1.44 13.74
C CYS A 107 8.07 1.31 12.72
N PRO A 108 8.28 2.35 11.89
CA PRO A 108 9.44 2.40 11.01
C PRO A 108 10.72 2.46 11.83
N ILE A 109 11.77 1.82 11.32
CA ILE A 109 13.09 1.86 11.94
C ILE A 109 13.70 3.24 11.61
N PRO A 110 14.10 4.04 12.63
CA PRO A 110 14.82 5.28 12.36
C PRO A 110 16.13 4.96 11.63
N LYS A 111 16.40 5.66 10.53
CA LYS A 111 17.66 5.57 9.78
C LYS A 111 18.78 6.33 10.48
#